data_AF-A0AA38FPH1-F1
#
_entry.id   AF-A0AA38FPH1-F1
#
_cell.length_a   1.000
_cell.length_b   1.000
_cell.length_c   1.000
_cell.angle_alpha   90.00
_cell.angle_beta   90.00
_cell.angle_gamma   90.00
#
_symmetry.space_group_name_H-M   'P 1'
#
loop_
_entity.id
_entity.type
_entity.pdbx_description
1 polymer ?
#
loop_
_entity_poly.entity_id
_entity_poly.type
_entity_poly.pdbx_seq_one_letter_code
_entity_poly.pdbx_strand_id
1 'polypeptide(L)'
;AWSNGRYRSAEHRAVCKGEGDRYSVPYFVTFSDDKEIWAPSELVNDEHPQRYRPFILDQVVDEFLKSKEFKEKKNAPNFFDR
;
A
#
# COMPACT_ATOMS: atom_id res chain seq x y z
N ALA A 1 4.52 -4.56 -6.20
CA ALA A 1 5.74 -4.23 -6.97
C ALA A 1 6.74 -5.38 -6.96
N TRP A 2 7.24 -5.82 -5.79
CA TRP A 2 8.18 -6.94 -5.66
C TRP A 2 7.73 -8.25 -6.35
N SER A 3 6.46 -8.64 -6.24
CA SER A 3 5.92 -9.85 -6.90
C SER A 3 5.66 -9.71 -8.41
N ASN A 4 6.19 -8.65 -9.04
CA ASN A 4 5.87 -8.21 -10.41
C ASN A 4 4.35 -8.14 -10.72
N GLY A 5 3.52 -7.93 -9.70
CA GLY A 5 2.05 -7.85 -9.85
C GLY A 5 1.31 -9.20 -9.75
N ARG A 6 2.00 -10.30 -9.41
CA ARG A 6 1.34 -11.59 -9.12
C ARG A 6 0.48 -11.54 -7.86
N TYR A 7 0.91 -10.75 -6.87
CA TYR A 7 0.10 -10.43 -5.69
C TYR A 7 -0.44 -9.00 -5.78
N ARG A 8 -1.70 -8.82 -5.39
CA ARG A 8 -2.36 -7.51 -5.32
C ARG A 8 -2.60 -7.10 -3.87
N SER A 9 -2.31 -5.83 -3.57
CA SER A 9 -2.66 -5.24 -2.29
C SER A 9 -4.18 -5.11 -2.21
N ALA A 10 -4.79 -5.69 -1.18
CA ALA A 10 -6.24 -5.66 -1.00
C ALA A 10 -6.67 -4.35 -0.35
N GLU A 11 -7.63 -3.66 -0.97
CA GLU A 11 -8.31 -2.53 -0.34
C GLU A 11 -9.22 -3.06 0.77
N HIS A 12 -9.10 -2.49 1.98
CA HIS A 12 -9.86 -2.90 3.14
C HIS A 12 -10.20 -1.69 4.01
N ARG A 13 -11.31 -1.79 4.76
CA ARG A 13 -11.77 -0.77 5.71
C ARG A 13 -12.20 -1.39 7.03
N ALA A 14 -12.01 -0.66 8.12
CA ALA A 14 -12.60 -0.98 9.43
C ALA A 14 -13.86 -0.15 9.62
N VAL A 15 -14.98 -0.80 9.96
CA VAL A 15 -16.27 -0.14 10.24
C VAL A 15 -16.66 -0.47 11.67
N CYS A 16 -16.93 0.56 12.47
CA CYS A 16 -17.54 0.40 13.80
C CYS A 16 -19.05 0.58 13.65
N LYS A 17 -19.84 -0.45 13.95
CA LYS A 17 -21.31 -0.39 13.95
C LYS A 17 -21.81 -0.63 15.38
N GLY A 18 -22.74 0.19 15.85
CA GLY A 18 -23.38 0.05 17.17
C GLY A 18 -22.68 0.81 18.29
N GLU A 19 -23.11 0.54 19.52
CA GLU A 19 -22.55 1.14 20.73
C GLU A 19 -21.42 0.27 21.28
N GLY A 20 -20.24 0.87 21.51
CA GLY A 20 -19.09 0.20 22.11
C GLY A 20 -17.78 0.47 21.37
N ASP A 21 -16.68 0.40 22.12
CA ASP A 21 -15.33 0.65 21.59
C ASP A 21 -14.80 -0.56 20.82
N ARG A 22 -14.09 -0.28 19.72
CA ARG A 22 -13.34 -1.29 18.95
C ARG A 22 -11.84 -1.00 19.05
N TYR A 23 -11.10 -1.95 19.60
CA TYR A 23 -9.64 -1.89 19.70
C TYR A 23 -8.99 -2.83 18.67
N SER A 24 -7.88 -2.41 18.08
CA SER A 24 -7.08 -3.25 17.18
C SER A 24 -5.60 -2.86 17.25
N VAL A 25 -4.72 -3.85 17.18
CA VAL A 25 -3.26 -3.64 17.14
C VAL A 25 -2.72 -4.31 15.87
N PRO A 26 -2.56 -3.56 14.77
CA PRO A 26 -2.02 -4.12 13.54
C PRO A 26 -0.50 -4.32 13.65
N TYR A 27 0.00 -5.38 13.01
CA TYR A 27 1.43 -5.63 12.83
C TYR A 27 1.76 -5.57 11.34
N PHE A 28 2.80 -4.83 10.98
CA PHE A 28 3.23 -4.62 9.60
C PHE A 28 4.65 -5.13 9.40
N VAL A 29 4.84 -5.97 8.37
CA VAL A 29 6.16 -6.40 7.89
C VAL A 29 6.44 -5.63 6.61
N THR A 30 7.53 -4.85 6.61
CA THR A 30 7.92 -3.99 5.50
C THR A 30 9.37 -4.24 5.09
N PHE A 31 9.76 -3.66 3.96
CA PHE A 31 11.16 -3.62 3.53
C PHE A 31 11.95 -2.61 4.36
N SER A 32 13.29 -2.72 4.35
CA SER A 32 14.20 -1.73 4.94
C SER A 32 14.08 -0.38 4.23
N ASP A 33 14.13 0.71 5.00
CA ASP A 33 13.85 2.07 4.55
C ASP A 33 14.85 2.59 3.50
N ASP A 34 16.04 2.01 3.46
CA ASP A 34 17.16 2.41 2.60
C ASP A 34 17.42 1.47 1.42
N LYS A 35 16.67 0.37 1.32
CA LYS A 35 16.91 -0.65 0.28
C LYS A 35 16.02 -0.44 -0.91
N GLU A 36 16.65 -0.53 -2.08
CA GLU A 36 15.93 -0.58 -3.34
C GLU A 36 15.16 -1.90 -3.44
N ILE A 37 13.91 -1.81 -3.90
CA ILE A 37 13.00 -2.92 -4.10
C ILE A 37 12.76 -3.04 -5.59
N TRP A 38 13.03 -4.22 -6.12
CA TRP A 38 12.72 -4.59 -7.50
C TRP A 38 12.09 -5.99 -7.53
N ALA A 39 11.51 -6.34 -8.69
CA ALA A 39 11.01 -7.69 -8.89
C ALA A 39 12.18 -8.66 -9.09
N PRO A 40 12.22 -9.81 -8.40
CA PRO A 40 13.20 -10.86 -8.68
C PRO A 40 13.20 -11.26 -10.16
N SER A 41 14.38 -11.57 -10.70
CA SER A 41 14.55 -11.91 -12.12
C SER A 41 13.71 -13.12 -12.55
N GLU A 42 13.45 -14.05 -11.65
CA GLU A 42 12.59 -15.22 -11.87
C GLU A 42 11.12 -14.86 -12.12
N LEU A 43 10.72 -13.63 -11.79
CA LEU A 43 9.38 -13.10 -12.01
C LEU A 43 9.28 -12.18 -13.24
N VAL A 44 10.38 -11.97 -13.97
CA VAL A 44 10.48 -11.07 -15.11
C VAL A 44 10.93 -11.85 -16.35
N ASN A 45 10.09 -11.87 -17.39
CA ASN A 45 10.39 -12.51 -18.68
C ASN A 45 9.58 -11.86 -19.81
N ASP A 46 9.70 -12.36 -21.04
CA ASP A 46 9.04 -11.79 -22.22
C ASP A 46 7.51 -11.79 -22.11
N GLU A 47 6.92 -12.79 -21.45
CA GLU A 47 5.47 -12.86 -21.20
C GLU A 47 5.04 -11.97 -20.03
N HIS A 48 5.94 -11.73 -19.07
CA HIS A 48 5.72 -10.96 -17.85
C HIS A 48 6.82 -9.91 -17.68
N PRO A 49 6.83 -8.84 -18.50
CA PRO A 49 7.86 -7.82 -18.43
C PRO A 49 7.84 -7.09 -17.08
N GLN A 50 8.95 -6.41 -16.77
CA GLN A 50 9.07 -5.67 -15.52
C GLN A 50 8.02 -4.55 -15.48
N ARG A 51 7.09 -4.64 -14.53
CA ARG A 51 5.93 -3.75 -14.46
C ARG A 51 6.17 -2.47 -13.66
N TYR A 52 7.13 -2.50 -12.74
CA TYR A 52 7.42 -1.40 -11.82
C TYR A 52 8.90 -1.05 -11.91
N ARG A 53 9.23 0.24 -11.86
CA ARG A 53 10.62 0.69 -11.71
C ARG A 53 11.12 0.30 -10.32
N PRO A 54 12.43 0.00 -10.15
CA PRO A 54 13.02 -0.13 -8.83
C PRO A 54 12.78 1.15 -8.00
N PHE A 55 12.56 0.99 -6.70
CA PHE A 55 12.20 2.11 -5.82
C PHE A 55 12.64 1.85 -4.38
N ILE A 56 12.80 2.91 -3.60
CA ILE A 56 12.97 2.84 -2.15
C ILE A 56 11.60 3.06 -1.50
N LEU A 57 11.20 2.17 -0.57
CA LEU A 57 9.85 2.21 0.02
C LEU A 57 9.58 3.54 0.74
N ASP A 58 10.56 4.01 1.51
CA ASP A 58 10.42 5.24 2.30
C ASP A 58 10.10 6.44 1.40
N GLN A 59 10.83 6.60 0.30
CA GLN A 59 10.56 7.66 -0.70
C GLN A 59 9.14 7.59 -1.26
N VAL A 60 8.66 6.39 -1.60
CA VAL A 60 7.29 6.21 -2.13
C VAL A 60 6.24 6.52 -1.08
N VAL A 61 6.45 6.14 0.17
CA VAL A 61 5.55 6.48 1.29
C VAL A 61 5.53 8.00 1.49
N ASP A 62 6.69 8.63 1.48
CA ASP A 62 6.85 10.08 1.64
C ASP A 62 6.12 10.87 0.55
N GLU A 63 6.26 10.44 -0.71
CA GLU A 63 5.55 11.01 -1.85
C GLU A 63 4.03 10.79 -1.74
N PHE A 64 3.61 9.58 -1.35
CA PHE A 64 2.20 9.25 -1.17
C PHE A 64 1.54 10.11 -0.09
N LEU A 65 2.18 10.30 1.07
CA LEU A 65 1.66 11.14 2.15
C LEU A 65 1.53 12.61 1.73
N LYS A 66 2.35 13.07 0.77
CA LYS A 66 2.28 14.42 0.20
C LYS A 66 1.23 14.54 -0.92
N SER A 67 0.76 13.42 -1.48
CA SER A 67 -0.16 13.37 -2.62
C SER A 67 -1.53 14.00 -2.34
N LYS A 68 -2.19 14.46 -3.40
CA LYS A 68 -3.58 14.96 -3.32
C LYS A 68 -4.54 13.85 -2.92
N GLU A 69 -4.37 12.64 -3.46
CA GLU A 69 -5.21 11.48 -3.18
C GLU A 69 -5.25 11.17 -1.68
N PHE A 70 -4.10 11.13 -1.01
CA PHE A 70 -4.03 10.88 0.42
C PHE A 70 -4.75 11.99 1.21
N LYS A 71 -4.52 13.25 0.84
CA LYS A 71 -5.18 14.40 1.48
C LYS A 71 -6.69 14.38 1.30
N GLU A 72 -7.18 14.01 0.12
CA GLU A 72 -8.60 13.88 -0.19
C GLU A 72 -9.25 12.75 0.62
N LYS A 73 -8.64 11.56 0.65
CA LYS A 73 -9.12 10.42 1.45
C LYS A 73 -9.12 10.73 2.95
N LYS A 74 -8.10 11.44 3.45
CA LYS A 74 -8.00 11.87 4.85
C LYS A 74 -9.11 12.86 5.24
N ASN A 75 -9.51 13.73 4.33
CA ASN A 75 -10.47 14.81 4.60
C ASN A 75 -11.90 14.47 4.12
N ALA A 76 -12.15 13.27 3.61
CA ALA A 76 -13.45 12.88 3.10
C ALA A 76 -14.49 12.78 4.24
N PRO A 77 -15.59 13.56 4.21
CA PRO A 77 -16.68 13.40 5.17
C PRO A 77 -17.39 12.06 4.94
N ASN A 78 -17.68 11.36 6.03
CA ASN A 78 -18.51 10.15 6.07
C ASN A 78 -18.04 8.98 5.19
N PHE A 79 -16.76 8.62 5.27
CA PHE A 79 -16.27 7.34 4.74
C PHE A 79 -16.98 6.11 5.35
N PHE A 80 -17.69 6.29 6.48
CA PHE A 80 -18.40 5.25 7.22
C PHE A 80 -19.86 5.04 6.80
N ASP A 81 -20.47 5.91 5.98
CA ASP A 81 -21.92 5.91 5.69
C ASP A 81 -22.34 5.24 4.36
N ARG A 82 -21.46 4.47 3.71
CA ARG A 82 -21.81 3.64 2.54
C ARG A 82 -21.66 2.15 2.83
#